data_AF-A0A2S6NG81-F1
#
_entry.id   AF-A0A2S6NG81-F1
#
_cell.length_a   1.000
_cell.length_b   1.000
_cell.length_c   1.000
_cell.angle_alpha   90.00
_cell.angle_beta   90.00
_cell.angle_gamma   90.00
#
_symmetry.space_group_name_H-M   'P 1'
#
loop_
_entity.id
_entity.type
_entity.pdbx_description
1 polymer ?
#
loop_
_entity_poly.entity_id
_entity_poly.type
_entity_poly.pdbx_seq_one_letter_code
_entity_poly.pdbx_strand_id
1 'polypeptide(L)'
;MSLNLRARERFFGETMQEVIQNFPGELPRDAVGLWQIIPTGREGFGLSGDELAEFVSLCVAELLAQGAKPVVGGGGTKYDWIYQPQYCETNEIILDAVMKEWLASGAPDCDPGGLWFALPSPYVGNRE
;
A
#
# COMPACT_ATOMS: atom_id res chain seq x y z
N MET A 1 -1.76 -12.60 16.50
CA MET A 1 -0.90 -13.73 16.08
C MET A 1 0.32 -13.12 15.40
N SER A 2 1.33 -13.90 14.99
CA SER A 2 2.42 -13.37 14.17
C SER A 2 2.40 -14.09 12.83
N LEU A 3 2.50 -13.32 11.75
CA LEU A 3 2.46 -13.87 10.39
C LEU A 3 3.56 -14.90 10.14
N ASN A 4 3.22 -15.97 9.42
CA ASN A 4 4.22 -16.91 8.92
C ASN A 4 4.88 -16.35 7.65
N LEU A 5 5.98 -15.62 7.82
CA LEU A 5 6.73 -14.98 6.73
C LEU A 5 7.27 -15.97 5.66
N ARG A 6 7.30 -17.27 5.97
CA ARG A 6 7.72 -18.34 5.02
C ARG A 6 6.56 -19.02 4.30
N ALA A 7 5.31 -18.67 4.63
CA ALA A 7 4.16 -19.11 3.85
C ALA A 7 4.34 -18.69 2.40
N ARG A 8 3.96 -19.54 1.45
CA ARG A 8 4.08 -19.28 0.02
C ARG A 8 2.74 -18.87 -0.56
N GLU A 9 2.76 -17.84 -1.37
CA GLU A 9 1.60 -17.35 -2.10
C GLU A 9 1.12 -18.39 -3.11
N ARG A 10 -0.20 -18.48 -3.26
CA ARG A 10 -0.87 -19.44 -4.13
C ARG A 10 -0.51 -19.31 -5.62
N PHE A 11 -0.28 -18.10 -6.11
CA PHE A 11 -0.19 -17.83 -7.55
C PHE A 11 1.23 -17.95 -8.10
N PHE A 12 2.19 -17.31 -7.45
CA PHE A 12 3.58 -17.23 -7.91
C PHE A 12 4.55 -18.04 -7.05
N GLY A 13 4.10 -18.57 -5.91
CA GLY A 13 4.91 -19.39 -5.02
C GLY A 13 5.95 -18.62 -4.22
N GLU A 14 5.99 -17.29 -4.30
CA GLU A 14 6.84 -16.42 -3.49
C GLU A 14 6.46 -16.52 -2.02
N THR A 15 7.44 -16.41 -1.13
CA THR A 15 7.19 -16.32 0.31
C THR A 15 6.57 -14.98 0.66
N MET A 16 5.79 -14.93 1.74
CA MET A 16 5.21 -13.68 2.25
C MET A 16 6.28 -12.60 2.47
N GLN A 17 7.46 -12.98 2.97
CA GLN A 17 8.58 -12.06 3.10
C GLN A 17 9.03 -11.50 1.74
N GLU A 18 9.19 -12.35 0.72
CA GLU A 18 9.58 -11.92 -0.63
C GLU A 18 8.52 -10.98 -1.21
N VAL A 19 7.23 -11.30 -1.07
CA VAL A 19 6.13 -10.45 -1.54
C VAL A 19 6.14 -9.06 -0.89
N ILE A 20 6.28 -9.00 0.44
CA ILE A 20 6.38 -7.71 1.17
C ILE A 20 7.56 -6.88 0.63
N GLN A 21 8.71 -7.53 0.42
CA GLN A 21 9.93 -6.88 -0.07
C GLN A 21 9.88 -6.50 -1.57
N ASN A 22 8.98 -7.13 -2.33
CA ASN A 22 8.88 -6.91 -3.77
C ASN A 22 7.91 -5.78 -4.15
N PHE A 23 6.92 -5.44 -3.32
CA PHE A 23 6.02 -4.30 -3.58
C PHE A 23 6.77 -2.99 -3.89
N PRO A 24 7.80 -2.58 -3.12
CA PRO A 24 8.56 -1.38 -3.46
C PRO A 24 9.34 -1.46 -4.78
N GLY A 25 9.56 -2.66 -5.33
CA GLY A 25 10.22 -2.84 -6.62
C GLY A 25 9.44 -2.22 -7.80
N GLU A 26 8.14 -1.95 -7.62
CA GLU A 26 7.30 -1.26 -8.60
C GLU A 26 7.46 0.27 -8.56
N LEU A 27 7.81 0.84 -7.40
CA LEU A 27 7.88 2.28 -7.15
C LEU A 27 8.73 3.10 -8.16
N PRO A 28 9.86 2.60 -8.70
CA PRO A 28 10.61 3.32 -9.73
C PRO A 28 9.88 3.43 -11.08
N ARG A 29 8.83 2.63 -11.29
CA ARG A 29 8.04 2.57 -12.54
C ARG A 29 6.66 3.17 -12.38
N ASP A 30 5.95 2.83 -11.31
CA ASP A 30 4.60 3.30 -11.03
C ASP A 30 4.29 3.32 -9.52
N ALA A 31 3.17 3.94 -9.14
CA ALA A 31 2.67 3.89 -7.78
C ALA A 31 2.15 2.49 -7.42
N VAL A 32 2.11 2.18 -6.12
CA VAL A 32 1.55 0.92 -5.59
C VAL A 32 0.28 1.23 -4.82
N GLY A 33 -0.82 0.58 -5.19
CA GLY A 33 -2.15 0.77 -4.62
C GLY A 33 -2.53 -0.25 -3.56
N LEU A 34 -3.37 0.14 -2.60
CA LEU A 34 -3.97 -0.81 -1.65
C LEU A 34 -4.78 -1.90 -2.37
N TRP A 35 -5.34 -1.59 -3.54
CA TRP A 35 -6.05 -2.54 -4.40
C TRP A 35 -5.15 -3.68 -4.93
N GLN A 36 -3.82 -3.50 -4.97
CA GLN A 36 -2.87 -4.58 -5.30
C GLN A 36 -2.52 -5.39 -4.03
N ILE A 37 -2.29 -4.70 -2.91
CA ILE A 37 -1.83 -5.32 -1.66
C ILE A 37 -2.92 -6.21 -1.03
N ILE A 38 -4.16 -5.72 -0.94
CA ILE A 38 -5.23 -6.41 -0.20
C ILE A 38 -5.59 -7.76 -0.86
N PRO A 39 -5.82 -7.86 -2.18
CA PRO A 39 -6.07 -9.14 -2.84
C PRO A 39 -4.87 -10.10 -2.74
N THR A 40 -3.63 -9.60 -2.77
CA THR A 40 -2.44 -10.42 -2.54
C THR A 40 -2.50 -11.11 -1.17
N GLY A 41 -2.86 -10.37 -0.12
CA GLY A 41 -3.08 -10.95 1.21
C GLY A 41 -4.26 -11.92 1.28
N ARG A 42 -5.42 -11.53 0.73
CA ARG A 42 -6.65 -12.34 0.80
C ARG A 42 -6.61 -13.58 -0.08
N GLU A 43 -6.34 -13.40 -1.36
CA GLU A 43 -6.44 -14.46 -2.37
C GLU A 43 -5.13 -15.23 -2.51
N GLY A 44 -4.00 -14.53 -2.39
CA GLY A 44 -2.68 -15.11 -2.47
C GLY A 44 -2.31 -15.94 -1.23
N PHE A 45 -2.58 -15.41 -0.03
CA PHE A 45 -2.22 -16.05 1.24
C PHE A 45 -3.41 -16.56 2.06
N GLY A 46 -4.66 -16.28 1.67
CA GLY A 46 -5.84 -16.71 2.42
C GLY A 46 -6.07 -15.92 3.72
N LEU A 47 -5.46 -14.74 3.87
CA LEU A 47 -5.50 -13.98 5.12
C LEU A 47 -6.85 -13.29 5.33
N SER A 48 -7.22 -13.14 6.60
CA SER A 48 -8.41 -12.40 7.01
C SER A 48 -8.21 -11.79 8.40
N GLY A 49 -9.09 -10.85 8.79
CA GLY A 49 -9.06 -10.21 10.11
C GLY A 49 -7.69 -9.61 10.44
N ASP A 50 -7.19 -9.90 11.64
CA ASP A 50 -5.93 -9.36 12.16
C ASP A 50 -4.71 -9.76 11.32
N GLU A 51 -4.71 -10.96 10.72
CA GLU A 51 -3.59 -11.42 9.89
C GLU A 51 -3.50 -10.60 8.59
N LEU A 52 -4.64 -10.32 7.98
CA LEU A 52 -4.68 -9.44 6.80
C LEU A 52 -4.26 -8.02 7.18
N ALA A 53 -4.71 -7.52 8.33
CA ALA A 53 -4.34 -6.19 8.80
C ALA A 53 -2.83 -6.07 9.07
N GLU A 54 -2.22 -7.08 9.70
CA GLU A 54 -0.78 -7.15 9.91
C GLU A 54 -0.03 -7.18 8.58
N PHE A 55 -0.49 -7.97 7.60
CA PHE A 55 0.14 -8.09 6.29
C PHE A 55 0.11 -6.76 5.51
N VAL A 56 -1.06 -6.11 5.45
CA VAL A 56 -1.22 -4.81 4.79
C VAL A 56 -0.35 -3.75 5.48
N SER A 57 -0.31 -3.76 6.82
CA SER A 57 0.54 -2.85 7.60
C SER A 57 2.03 -3.01 7.26
N LEU A 58 2.52 -4.25 7.16
CA LEU A 58 3.91 -4.52 6.79
C LEU A 58 4.23 -4.07 5.35
N CYS A 59 3.33 -4.30 4.39
CA CYS A 59 3.52 -3.85 3.01
C CYS A 59 3.56 -2.32 2.93
N VAL A 60 2.63 -1.63 3.59
CA VAL A 60 2.59 -0.15 3.63
C VAL A 60 3.84 0.39 4.32
N ALA A 61 4.25 -0.19 5.44
CA ALA A 61 5.47 0.21 6.15
C ALA A 61 6.71 0.12 5.26
N GLU A 62 6.84 -0.95 4.48
CA GLU A 62 7.96 -1.14 3.56
C GLU A 62 7.95 -0.09 2.43
N LEU A 63 6.78 0.22 1.84
CA LEU A 63 6.66 1.29 0.84
C LEU A 63 7.09 2.66 1.41
N LEU A 64 6.65 2.99 2.62
CA LEU A 64 7.01 4.22 3.31
C LEU A 64 8.50 4.27 3.64
N ALA A 65 9.10 3.14 4.03
CA ALA A 65 10.54 3.03 4.31
C ALA A 65 11.39 3.32 3.07
N GLN A 66 10.88 3.03 1.87
CA GLN A 66 11.52 3.38 0.59
C GLN A 66 11.25 4.83 0.15
N GLY A 67 10.56 5.63 0.97
CA GLY A 67 10.29 7.05 0.72
C GLY A 67 9.03 7.31 -0.09
N ALA A 68 8.19 6.29 -0.34
CA ALA A 68 6.90 6.52 -0.96
C ALA A 68 5.99 7.36 -0.06
N LYS A 69 5.08 8.13 -0.66
CA LYS A 69 4.10 8.95 0.04
C LYS A 69 2.68 8.64 -0.46
N PRO A 70 1.65 8.82 0.38
CA PRO A 70 0.27 8.58 -0.02
C PRO A 70 -0.16 9.55 -1.14
N VAL A 71 -0.76 9.00 -2.18
CA VAL A 71 -1.24 9.73 -3.36
C VAL A 71 -2.60 9.18 -3.82
N VAL A 72 -3.32 9.99 -4.59
CA VAL A 72 -4.50 9.57 -5.37
C VAL A 72 -4.31 9.95 -6.83
N GLY A 73 -5.09 9.35 -7.72
CA GLY A 73 -5.01 9.63 -9.14
C GLY A 73 -5.18 11.12 -9.49
N GLY A 74 -4.41 11.56 -10.48
CA GLY A 74 -4.31 12.94 -10.95
C GLY A 74 -5.61 13.61 -11.36
N GLY A 75 -6.64 12.83 -11.73
CA GLY A 75 -7.99 13.34 -11.98
C GLY A 75 -8.06 14.43 -13.05
N GLY A 76 -7.17 14.41 -14.05
CA GLY A 76 -7.11 15.41 -15.12
C GLY A 76 -6.28 16.66 -14.80
N THR A 77 -5.54 16.67 -13.69
CA THR A 77 -4.47 17.66 -13.48
C THR A 77 -3.27 17.37 -14.40
N LYS A 78 -2.23 18.22 -14.33
CA LYS A 78 -0.96 17.97 -15.03
C LYS A 78 -0.09 16.87 -14.40
N TYR A 79 -0.47 16.41 -13.21
CA TYR A 79 0.23 15.35 -12.48
C TYR A 79 -0.53 14.04 -12.65
N ASP A 80 0.21 12.94 -12.73
CA ASP A 80 -0.38 11.59 -12.73
C ASP A 80 -0.90 11.23 -11.34
N TRP A 81 -0.23 11.76 -10.31
CA TRP A 81 -0.50 11.48 -8.90
C TRP A 81 -0.54 12.77 -8.07
N ILE A 82 -1.47 12.81 -7.11
CA ILE A 82 -1.68 13.94 -6.22
C ILE A 82 -1.40 13.54 -4.78
N TYR A 83 -0.43 14.21 -4.15
CA TYR A 83 -0.12 14.01 -2.73
C TYR A 83 -1.32 14.23 -1.84
N GLN A 84 -1.39 13.41 -0.79
CA GLN A 84 -2.42 13.47 0.23
C GLN A 84 -1.83 13.98 1.56
N PRO A 85 -1.70 15.31 1.74
CA PRO A 85 -1.03 15.91 2.91
C PRO A 85 -1.77 15.65 4.24
N GLN A 86 -3.04 15.22 4.18
CA GLN A 86 -3.80 14.88 5.38
C GLN A 86 -3.22 13.69 6.17
N TYR A 87 -2.36 12.87 5.57
CA TYR A 87 -1.71 11.74 6.25
C TYR A 87 -0.43 12.13 7.03
N CYS A 88 -0.10 13.43 7.13
CA CYS A 88 1.10 13.94 7.79
C CYS A 88 2.43 13.47 7.13
N GLU A 89 3.56 13.80 7.76
CA GLU A 89 4.89 13.66 7.12
C GLU A 89 5.69 12.42 7.53
N THR A 90 5.56 11.95 8.78
CA THR A 90 6.36 10.83 9.28
C THR A 90 5.73 9.49 8.92
N ASN A 91 6.57 8.50 8.63
CA ASN A 91 6.12 7.20 8.17
C ASN A 91 5.22 6.50 9.19
N GLU A 92 5.49 6.65 10.49
CA GLU A 92 4.69 6.05 11.56
C GLU A 92 3.28 6.64 11.62
N ILE A 93 3.15 7.97 11.44
CA ILE A 93 1.84 8.64 11.47
C ILE A 93 1.06 8.31 10.20
N ILE A 94 1.72 8.29 9.04
CA ILE A 94 1.10 7.90 7.78
C ILE A 94 0.56 6.46 7.88
N LEU A 95 1.38 5.52 8.35
CA LEU A 95 0.98 4.13 8.51
C LEU A 95 -0.24 3.99 9.43
N ASP A 96 -0.19 4.60 10.62
CA ASP A 96 -1.30 4.56 11.59
C ASP A 96 -2.59 5.14 10.98
N ALA A 97 -2.50 6.30 10.32
CA ALA A 97 -3.64 6.96 9.72
C ALA A 97 -4.28 6.14 8.58
N VAL A 98 -3.46 5.58 7.67
CA VAL A 98 -3.93 4.72 6.58
C VAL A 98 -4.60 3.47 7.12
N MET A 99 -3.95 2.77 8.06
CA MET A 99 -4.49 1.54 8.63
C MET A 99 -5.78 1.81 9.39
N LYS A 100 -5.84 2.89 10.18
CA LYS A 100 -7.03 3.28 10.92
C LYS A 100 -8.20 3.61 10.01
N GLU A 101 -7.96 4.35 8.93
CA GLU A 101 -9.00 4.69 7.96
C GLU A 101 -9.55 3.44 7.26
N TRP A 102 -8.66 2.58 6.76
CA TRP A 102 -9.04 1.36 6.08
C TRP A 102 -9.81 0.40 7.01
N LEU A 103 -9.32 0.19 8.24
CA LEU A 103 -10.01 -0.66 9.24
C LEU A 103 -11.36 -0.06 9.65
N ALA A 104 -11.46 1.27 9.83
CA ALA A 104 -12.72 1.93 10.18
C ALA A 104 -13.78 1.81 9.07
N SER A 105 -13.37 1.66 7.81
CA SER A 105 -14.27 1.38 6.69
C SER A 105 -14.72 -0.09 6.60
N GLY A 106 -14.30 -0.94 7.55
CA GLY A 106 -14.62 -2.37 7.58
C GLY A 106 -13.61 -3.25 6.84
N ALA A 107 -12.39 -2.74 6.60
CA ALA A 107 -11.34 -3.41 5.83
C ALA A 107 -11.80 -3.94 4.46
N PRO A 108 -12.48 -3.11 3.65
CA PRO A 108 -12.98 -3.52 2.34
C PRO A 108 -11.82 -3.77 1.39
N ASP A 109 -12.12 -4.44 0.27
CA ASP A 109 -11.22 -4.37 -0.88
C ASP A 109 -11.21 -2.95 -1.44
N CYS A 110 -10.03 -2.46 -1.82
CA CYS A 110 -9.89 -1.11 -2.34
C CYS A 110 -10.08 -1.07 -3.86
N ASP A 111 -10.68 0.02 -4.34
CA ASP A 111 -10.85 0.32 -5.77
C ASP A 111 -9.53 0.84 -6.37
N PRO A 112 -9.24 0.61 -7.67
CA PRO A 112 -8.08 1.21 -8.34
C PRO A 112 -8.05 2.74 -8.31
N GLY A 113 -9.19 3.42 -8.09
CA GLY A 113 -9.27 4.86 -7.85
C GLY A 113 -9.01 5.28 -6.40
N GLY A 114 -8.70 4.34 -5.50
CA GLY A 114 -8.47 4.56 -4.08
C GLY A 114 -7.08 5.13 -3.73
N LEU A 115 -6.53 4.72 -2.60
CA LEU A 115 -5.24 5.18 -2.10
C LEU A 115 -4.07 4.40 -2.71
N TRP A 116 -3.03 5.14 -3.09
CA TRP A 116 -1.78 4.64 -3.64
C TRP A 116 -0.57 5.24 -2.93
N PHE A 117 0.62 4.72 -3.22
CA PHE A 117 1.90 5.17 -2.71
C PHE A 117 2.87 5.36 -3.86
N ALA A 118 3.43 6.57 -4.00
CA ALA A 118 4.38 6.90 -5.06
C ALA A 118 5.64 7.57 -4.50
N LEU A 119 6.77 7.39 -5.19
CA LEU A 119 7.98 8.16 -4.90
C LEU A 119 7.83 9.61 -5.37
N PRO A 120 8.48 10.57 -4.70
CA PRO A 120 8.58 11.91 -5.23
C PRO A 120 9.18 11.94 -6.63
N SER A 121 8.45 12.52 -7.57
CA SER A 121 8.86 12.65 -8.97
C SER A 121 8.19 13.86 -9.63
N PRO A 122 8.62 14.27 -10.83
CA PRO A 122 7.98 15.36 -11.58
C PRO A 122 6.50 15.12 -11.91
N TYR A 123 6.03 13.88 -11.85
CA TYR A 123 4.66 13.48 -12.14
C TYR A 123 3.77 13.40 -10.88
N VAL A 124 4.34 13.64 -9.69
CA VAL A 124 3.63 13.66 -8.41
C VAL A 124 3.62 15.09 -7.88
N GLY A 125 2.44 15.64 -7.63
CA GLY A 125 2.31 17.03 -7.19
C GLY A 125 1.17 17.28 -6.21
N ASN A 126 0.98 18.54 -5.85
CA ASN A 126 -0.17 18.97 -5.07
C ASN A 126 -1.31 19.36 -6.01
N ARG A 127 -2.56 19.21 -5.54
CA ARG A 127 -3.72 19.73 -6.25
C ARG A 127 -3.66 21.26 -6.21
N GLU A 128 -3.65 21.89 -7.38
CA GLU A 128 -3.74 23.35 -7.55
C GLU A 128 -5.14 23.88 -7.20
#